data_AF-A0A2G1VZ90-F1
#
_entry.id   AF-A0A2G1VZ90-F1
#
_cell.length_a   1.000
_cell.length_b   1.000
_cell.length_c   1.000
_cell.angle_alpha   90.00
_cell.angle_beta   90.00
_cell.angle_gamma   90.00
#
_symmetry.space_group_name_H-M   'P 1'
#
loop_
_entity.id
_entity.type
_entity.pdbx_description
1 polymer ?
#
loop_
_entity_poly.entity_id
_entity_poly.type
_entity_poly.pdbx_seq_one_letter_code
_entity_poly.pdbx_strand_id
1 'polypeptide(L)'
;MVTQSGDGVTCLEHLRTNKFAVLVIEINLPWGQGDGVIDVMFKDDAIETIPTVLLDFLQVSFSDDGQVGLSNPLSSEELVRVVHQRLAGVQG
;
A
#
# COMPACT_ATOMS: atom_id res chain seq x y z
N MET A 1 3.26 11.74 10.80
CA MET A 1 4.63 11.30 10.43
C MET A 1 4.49 10.22 9.37
N VAL A 2 5.33 10.21 8.34
CA VAL A 2 5.32 9.19 7.27
C VAL A 2 6.62 8.40 7.37
N THR A 3 6.54 7.07 7.32
CA THR A 3 7.70 6.16 7.24
C THR A 3 7.66 5.47 5.88
N GLN A 4 8.81 5.30 5.24
CA GLN A 4 8.92 4.72 3.90
C GLN A 4 9.73 3.44 3.96
N SER A 5 9.31 2.43 3.20
CA SER A 5 10.02 1.16 3.02
C SER A 5 10.12 0.85 1.52
N GLY A 6 11.28 0.36 1.08
CA GLY A 6 11.49 -0.05 -0.31
C GLY A 6 11.07 -1.51 -0.61
N ASP A 7 10.75 -2.27 0.43
CA ASP A 7 10.49 -3.71 0.34
C ASP A 7 9.63 -4.22 1.51
N GLY A 8 9.10 -5.43 1.35
CA GLY A 8 8.20 -6.06 2.33
C GLY A 8 8.85 -6.39 3.67
N VAL A 9 10.14 -6.73 3.69
CA VAL A 9 10.85 -7.08 4.93
C VAL A 9 11.01 -5.85 5.81
N THR A 10 11.55 -4.77 5.25
CA THR A 10 11.69 -3.47 5.93
C THR A 10 10.32 -2.92 6.36
N CYS A 11 9.28 -3.11 5.53
CA CYS A 11 7.91 -2.73 5.88
C CYS A 11 7.44 -3.44 7.16
N LEU A 12 7.61 -4.76 7.24
CA LEU A 12 7.22 -5.56 8.41
C LEU A 12 8.02 -5.18 9.66
N GLU A 13 9.31 -4.86 9.53
CA GLU A 13 10.10 -4.36 10.65
C GLU A 13 9.55 -3.05 11.22
N HIS A 14 9.15 -2.12 10.35
CA HIS A 14 8.49 -0.89 10.79
C HIS A 14 7.16 -1.18 11.48
N LEU A 15 6.32 -2.04 10.89
CA LEU A 15 5.02 -2.42 11.44
C LEU A 15 5.11 -3.06 12.83
N ARG A 16 6.18 -3.81 13.12
CA ARG A 16 6.42 -4.40 14.46
C ARG A 16 6.89 -3.39 15.49
N THR A 17 7.60 -2.36 15.06
CA THR A 17 8.30 -1.43 15.97
C THR A 17 7.56 -0.12 16.19
N ASN A 18 6.60 0.21 15.32
CA ASN A 18 5.89 1.47 15.34
C ASN A 18 4.39 1.24 15.14
N LYS A 19 3.58 2.18 15.65
CA LYS A 19 2.14 2.21 15.39
C LYS A 19 1.83 3.11 14.21
N PHE A 20 0.95 2.64 13.34
CA PHE A 20 0.47 3.39 12.18
C PHE A 20 -1.05 3.40 12.15
N ALA A 21 -1.62 4.46 11.58
CA ALA A 21 -3.06 4.56 11.38
C ALA A 21 -3.51 3.97 10.03
N VAL A 22 -2.59 3.86 9.06
CA VAL A 22 -2.85 3.38 7.72
C VAL A 22 -1.57 2.81 7.11
N LEU A 23 -1.71 1.72 6.37
CA LEU A 23 -0.69 1.18 5.48
C LEU A 23 -1.05 1.53 4.03
N VAL A 24 -0.12 2.13 3.30
CA VAL A 24 -0.22 2.30 1.86
C VAL A 24 0.85 1.43 1.23
N ILE A 25 0.47 0.44 0.44
CA ILE A 25 1.39 -0.60 -0.03
C ILE A 25 1.20 -0.88 -1.51
N GLU A 26 2.30 -1.10 -2.22
CA GLU A 26 2.29 -1.46 -3.63
C GLU A 26 2.15 -2.97 -3.80
N ILE A 27 1.37 -3.42 -4.79
CA ILE A 27 1.06 -4.84 -4.97
C ILE A 27 2.29 -5.67 -5.36
N ASN A 28 3.17 -5.14 -6.20
CA ASN A 28 4.39 -5.80 -6.67
C ASN A 28 5.63 -5.52 -5.80
N LEU A 29 5.44 -5.09 -4.55
CA LEU A 29 6.53 -4.65 -3.67
C LEU A 29 7.63 -5.74 -3.58
N PRO A 30 8.91 -5.40 -3.78
CA PRO A 30 10.00 -6.36 -3.66
C PRO A 30 10.01 -7.08 -2.32
N TRP A 31 10.45 -8.35 -2.33
CA TRP A 31 10.66 -9.17 -1.13
C TRP A 31 9.48 -9.18 -0.14
N GLY A 32 8.28 -9.47 -0.66
CA GLY A 32 7.10 -9.66 0.19
C GLY A 32 5.80 -9.53 -0.58
N GLN A 33 5.77 -8.73 -1.65
CA GLN A 33 4.56 -8.30 -2.35
C GLN A 33 3.56 -7.61 -1.39
N GLY A 34 2.60 -6.88 -1.94
CA GLY A 34 1.59 -6.21 -1.12
C GLY A 34 0.79 -7.21 -0.29
N ASP A 35 0.33 -8.28 -0.92
CA ASP A 35 -0.49 -9.30 -0.26
C ASP A 35 0.27 -10.10 0.80
N GLY A 36 1.56 -10.37 0.60
CA GLY A 36 2.35 -11.11 1.59
C GLY A 36 2.59 -10.31 2.86
N VAL A 37 2.82 -8.99 2.75
CA VAL A 37 2.89 -8.11 3.93
C VAL A 37 1.55 -8.07 4.66
N ILE A 38 0.43 -8.00 3.93
CA ILE A 38 -0.92 -8.02 4.50
C ILE A 38 -1.18 -9.35 5.22
N ASP A 39 -0.84 -10.48 4.62
CA ASP A 39 -1.02 -11.82 5.21
C ASP A 39 -0.22 -11.97 6.52
N VAL A 40 1.03 -11.49 6.54
CA VAL A 40 1.85 -11.50 7.76
C VAL A 40 1.26 -10.56 8.81
N MET A 41 0.81 -9.36 8.44
CA MET A 41 0.16 -8.42 9.36
C MET A 41 -1.05 -9.04 10.06
N PHE A 42 -1.82 -9.89 9.38
CA PHE A 42 -2.98 -10.58 9.99
C PHE A 42 -2.61 -11.79 10.86
N LYS A 43 -1.40 -12.35 10.69
CA LYS A 43 -0.97 -13.59 11.36
C LYS A 43 0.05 -13.36 12.48
N ASP A 44 0.76 -12.24 12.46
CA ASP A 44 1.79 -11.90 13.42
C ASP A 44 1.19 -11.06 14.55
N ASP A 45 1.05 -11.64 15.75
CA ASP A 45 0.49 -10.98 16.94
C ASP A 45 1.28 -9.74 17.38
N ALA A 46 2.54 -9.59 16.92
CA ALA A 46 3.35 -8.40 17.19
C ALA A 46 2.97 -7.22 16.29
N ILE A 47 2.14 -7.43 15.27
CA ILE A 47 1.72 -6.40 14.33
C ILE A 47 0.23 -6.10 14.54
N GLU A 48 -0.07 -4.83 14.79
CA GLU A 48 -1.46 -4.36 14.81
C GLU A 48 -2.05 -4.41 13.40
N THR A 49 -3.21 -5.04 13.25
CA THR A 49 -3.95 -5.00 11.98
C THR A 49 -4.47 -3.59 11.75
N ILE A 50 -4.05 -2.98 10.64
CA ILE A 50 -4.37 -1.58 10.32
C ILE A 50 -5.04 -1.46 8.94
N PRO A 51 -5.83 -0.39 8.72
CA PRO A 51 -6.42 -0.10 7.42
C PRO A 51 -5.35 -0.06 6.33
N THR A 52 -5.60 -0.78 5.25
CA THR A 52 -4.64 -0.90 4.15
C THR A 52 -5.23 -0.35 2.85
N VAL A 53 -4.41 0.41 2.13
CA VAL A 53 -4.65 0.87 0.76
C VAL A 53 -3.63 0.17 -0.13
N LEU A 54 -4.12 -0.73 -0.98
CA LEU A 54 -3.30 -1.42 -1.98
C LEU A 54 -3.22 -0.56 -3.24
N LEU A 55 -2.00 -0.32 -3.70
CA LEU A 55 -1.69 0.42 -4.92
C LEU A 55 -1.23 -0.56 -5.98
N ASP A 56 -1.90 -0.53 -7.12
CA ASP A 56 -1.47 -1.23 -8.32
C ASP A 56 -1.05 -0.17 -9.34
N PHE A 57 0.26 0.04 -9.49
CA PHE A 57 0.77 1.09 -10.38
C PHE A 57 0.95 0.63 -11.83
N LEU A 58 0.68 -0.63 -12.15
CA LEU A 58 0.84 -1.16 -13.50
C LEU A 58 -0.49 -1.14 -14.26
N GLN A 59 -0.90 0.05 -14.72
CA GLN A 59 -1.77 0.13 -15.89
C GLN A 59 -0.90 0.28 -17.14
N VAL A 60 -0.80 -0.82 -17.89
CA VAL A 60 -0.21 -0.85 -19.23
C VAL A 60 -1.31 -0.43 -20.22
N SER A 61 -1.23 0.81 -20.70
CA SER A 61 -2.12 1.29 -21.77
C SER A 61 -1.43 1.12 -23.11
N PHE A 62 -2.10 0.48 -24.06
CA PHE A 62 -1.65 0.39 -25.44
C PHE A 62 -2.33 1.49 -26.25
N SER A 63 -1.55 2.41 -26.80
CA SER A 63 -2.05 3.38 -27.76
C SER A 63 -2.11 2.77 -29.16
N ASP A 64 -3.01 3.25 -30.01
CA ASP A 64 -3.26 2.75 -31.37
C ASP A 64 -2.03 2.87 -32.30
N ASP A 65 -1.05 3.71 -31.92
CA ASP A 65 0.25 3.89 -32.59
C ASP A 65 1.35 2.94 -32.07
N GLY A 66 0.99 1.98 -31.20
CA GLY A 66 1.91 0.96 -30.68
C GLY A 66 2.80 1.41 -29.52
N GLN A 67 2.56 2.61 -28.98
CA GLN A 67 3.27 3.09 -27.79
C GLN A 67 2.67 2.46 -26.52
N VAL A 68 3.57 2.04 -25.62
CA VAL A 68 3.22 1.55 -24.28
C VAL A 68 3.28 2.73 -23.31
N GLY A 69 2.12 3.16 -22.82
CA GLY A 69 2.01 4.16 -21.76
C GLY A 69 1.98 3.47 -20.40
N LEU A 70 2.89 3.84 -19.51
CA LEU A 70 2.82 3.51 -18.08
C LEU A 70 2.12 4.66 -17.36
N SER A 71 0.91 4.41 -16.89
CA SER A 71 0.13 5.43 -16.16
C SER A 71 0.05 5.02 -14.69
N ASN A 72 0.43 5.92 -13.78
CA ASN A 72 0.06 5.76 -12.37
C ASN A 72 -1.45 6.02 -12.26
N PRO A 73 -2.26 5.05 -11.81
CA PRO A 73 -3.72 5.17 -11.90
C PRO A 73 -4.33 6.10 -10.86
N LEU A 74 -3.57 6.62 -9.89
CA LEU A 74 -4.07 7.48 -8.83
C LEU A 74 -3.33 8.83 -8.80
N SER A 75 -4.10 9.91 -8.95
CA SER A 75 -3.61 11.25 -8.63
C SER A 75 -3.36 11.39 -7.11
N SER A 76 -2.55 12.38 -6.73
CA SER A 76 -2.30 12.68 -5.30
C SER A 76 -3.57 13.01 -4.53
N GLU A 77 -4.51 13.71 -5.16
CA GLU A 77 -5.81 14.07 -4.56
C GLU A 77 -6.67 12.82 -4.30
N GLU A 78 -6.67 11.86 -5.22
CA GLU A 78 -7.42 10.61 -5.07
C GLU A 78 -6.81 9.72 -3.98
N LEU A 79 -5.49 9.63 -3.90
CA LEU A 79 -4.81 8.89 -2.84
C LEU A 79 -5.17 9.46 -1.45
N VAL A 80 -5.12 10.79 -1.31
CA VAL A 80 -5.52 11.48 -0.07
C VAL A 80 -6.98 11.16 0.27
N ARG A 81 -7.89 11.23 -0.70
CA ARG A 81 -9.31 10.91 -0.50
C ARG A 81 -9.51 9.48 0.00
N VAL A 82 -8.84 8.49 -0.61
CA VAL A 82 -8.96 7.08 -0.23
C VAL A 82 -8.41 6.84 1.18
N VAL A 83 -7.27 7.44 1.52
CA VAL A 83 -6.68 7.35 2.87
C VAL A 83 -7.63 7.92 3.92
N HIS A 84 -8.22 9.10 3.67
CA HIS A 84 -9.19 9.69 4.60
C HIS A 84 -10.43 8.82 4.80
N GLN A 85 -10.96 8.21 3.75
CA GLN A 85 -12.11 7.29 3.85
C GLN A 85 -11.78 6.07 4.71
N ARG A 86 -10.58 5.50 4.56
CA ARG A 86 -10.14 4.34 5.35
C ARG A 86 -9.96 4.69 6.83
N LEU A 87 -9.43 5.87 7.14
CA LEU A 87 -9.32 6.33 8.52
C LEU A 87 -10.67 6.64 9.17
N ALA A 88 -11.65 7.13 8.40
CA ALA A 88 -12.98 7.42 8.91
C ALA A 88 -13.79 6.15 9.22
N GLY A 89 -13.63 5.09 8.42
CA GLY A 89 -14.36 3.82 8.59
C GLY A 89 -13.93 2.96 9.79
N VAL A 90 -12.89 3.35 10.53
CA VAL A 90 -12.37 2.63 11.71
C VAL A 90 -12.98 3.16 13.01
N GLN A 91 -13.67 4.30 12.97
CA GLN A 91 -14.29 4.95 14.15
C GLN A 91 -15.75 4.51 14.38
N GLY A 92 -16.17 3.37 13.82
CA GLY A 92 -17.53 2.82 13.92
C GLY A 92 -17.58 1.52 14.70
#